data_AF-G2XWF3-F1
#
_entry.id   AF-G2XWF3-F1
#
_cell.length_a   1.000
_cell.length_b   1.000
_cell.length_c   1.000
_cell.angle_alpha   90.00
_cell.angle_beta   90.00
_cell.angle_gamma   90.00
#
_symmetry.space_group_name_H-M   'P 1'
#
loop_
_entity.id
_entity.type
_entity.pdbx_description
1 polymer ?
#
loop_
_entity_poly.entity_id
_entity_poly.type
_entity_poly.pdbx_seq_one_letter_code
_entity_poly.pdbx_strand_id
1 'polypeptide(L)'
;MSSSPSRSNLLGNGVLVINKTRILLLVALTATWWIAHFLPRYRPAVEGHIKNKISSAAEKIPAVKVDWYPNHDPREQFNASKVALLIEGRPIHHLVPQILHMISVVPPDWRFVFIGTNKSVEVVSRSFATQYHKANGKLDLIVLPKPWKVDSKEDVFRVLTDVRFYDEFMPEVEWLLKYESDSIMCGNSEESLNDWLDYDWAGAPRVAGDHFAGNGGLSFRRVSTVKKILGFQSRINDTTPEDECQR
;
A
#
# COMPACT_ATOMS: atom_id res chain seq x y z
N MET A 1 -84.64 -80.21 1.26
CA MET A 1 -84.39 -78.84 0.73
C MET A 1 -83.44 -78.18 1.73
N SER A 2 -82.32 -77.55 1.42
CA SER A 2 -81.55 -77.28 0.21
C SER A 2 -80.12 -76.93 0.68
N SER A 3 -79.19 -76.95 -0.25
CA SER A 3 -77.73 -76.87 -0.17
C SER A 3 -77.08 -75.55 0.31
N SER A 4 -75.85 -75.72 0.84
CA SER A 4 -74.65 -74.84 0.86
C SER A 4 -74.60 -73.61 1.80
N PRO A 5 -73.41 -73.36 2.40
CA PRO A 5 -72.61 -72.24 1.88
C PRO A 5 -71.10 -72.51 1.71
N SER A 6 -70.51 -71.53 1.02
CA SER A 6 -69.21 -71.41 0.37
C SER A 6 -68.02 -71.10 1.28
N ARG A 7 -66.83 -71.27 0.69
CA ARG A 7 -65.47 -71.28 1.25
C ARG A 7 -64.94 -69.95 1.82
N SER A 8 -64.13 -70.12 2.87
CA SER A 8 -62.82 -69.53 3.20
C SER A 8 -62.60 -68.01 3.21
N ASN A 9 -62.41 -67.47 4.42
CA ASN A 9 -61.51 -66.35 4.69
C ASN A 9 -60.47 -66.79 5.74
N LEU A 10 -59.22 -66.94 5.32
CA LEU A 10 -58.07 -67.17 6.20
C LEU A 10 -57.45 -65.80 6.56
N LEU A 11 -57.77 -65.31 7.75
CA LEU A 11 -57.03 -64.24 8.41
C LEU A 11 -55.71 -64.83 8.95
N GLY A 12 -54.63 -64.62 8.21
CA GLY A 12 -53.27 -64.89 8.68
C GLY A 12 -52.74 -63.71 9.50
N ASN A 13 -52.70 -63.86 10.82
CA ASN A 13 -52.00 -62.96 11.73
C ASN A 13 -50.49 -63.00 11.46
N GLY A 14 -49.93 -61.91 10.91
CA GLY A 14 -48.49 -61.73 10.80
C GLY A 14 -47.88 -61.26 12.12
N VAL A 15 -47.28 -62.18 12.86
CA VAL A 15 -46.42 -61.86 14.01
C VAL A 15 -45.09 -61.30 13.49
N LEU A 16 -44.85 -60.01 13.70
CA LEU A 16 -43.58 -59.35 13.39
C LEU A 16 -42.48 -59.85 14.33
N VAL A 17 -41.64 -60.77 13.83
CA VAL A 17 -40.41 -61.18 14.53
C VAL A 17 -39.38 -60.06 14.42
N ILE A 18 -39.12 -59.38 15.55
CA ILE A 18 -38.18 -58.26 15.64
C ILE A 18 -36.74 -58.81 15.77
N ASN A 19 -35.93 -58.63 14.72
CA ASN A 19 -34.50 -58.97 14.73
C ASN A 19 -33.69 -57.84 15.42
N LYS A 20 -32.59 -58.19 16.11
CA LYS A 20 -31.73 -57.25 16.88
C LYS A 20 -31.26 -56.04 16.05
N THR A 21 -31.02 -56.24 14.76
CA THR A 21 -30.68 -55.19 13.80
C THR A 21 -31.78 -54.16 13.59
N ARG A 22 -33.06 -54.55 13.63
CA ARG A 22 -34.19 -53.62 13.50
C ARG A 22 -34.38 -52.78 14.77
N ILE A 23 -34.12 -53.34 15.95
CA ILE A 23 -34.12 -52.59 17.22
C ILE A 23 -32.99 -51.55 17.19
N LEU A 24 -31.78 -51.94 16.78
CA LEU A 24 -30.65 -51.02 16.64
C LEU A 24 -30.95 -49.88 15.67
N LEU A 25 -31.60 -50.17 14.53
CA LEU A 25 -32.00 -49.14 13.58
C LEU A 25 -33.06 -48.19 14.15
N LEU A 26 -34.04 -48.70 14.90
CA LEU A 26 -35.05 -47.85 15.55
C LEU A 26 -34.45 -46.99 16.67
N VAL A 27 -33.52 -47.53 17.46
CA VAL A 27 -32.80 -46.76 18.49
C VAL A 27 -31.90 -45.71 17.84
N ALA A 28 -31.19 -46.04 16.76
CA ALA A 28 -30.38 -45.08 16.02
C ALA A 28 -31.22 -43.97 15.36
N LEU A 29 -32.38 -44.31 14.80
CA LEU A 29 -33.31 -43.34 14.22
C LEU A 29 -33.89 -42.41 15.28
N THR A 30 -34.31 -42.94 16.42
CA THR A 30 -34.83 -42.12 17.52
C THR A 30 -33.74 -41.23 18.12
N ALA A 31 -32.52 -41.75 18.29
CA ALA A 31 -31.38 -40.95 18.75
C ALA A 31 -31.00 -39.85 17.76
N THR A 32 -30.93 -40.14 16.45
CA THR A 32 -30.63 -39.12 15.44
C THR A 32 -31.71 -38.06 15.35
N TRP A 33 -32.99 -38.44 15.46
CA TRP A 33 -34.10 -37.50 15.49
C TRP A 33 -34.10 -36.63 16.76
N TRP A 34 -33.74 -37.22 17.90
CA TRP A 34 -33.57 -36.50 19.16
C TRP A 34 -32.41 -35.49 19.07
N ILE A 35 -31.26 -35.92 18.55
CA ILE A 35 -30.09 -35.05 18.32
C ILE A 35 -30.46 -33.92 17.35
N ALA A 36 -31.13 -34.20 16.24
CA ALA A 36 -31.54 -33.20 15.25
C ALA A 36 -32.54 -32.17 15.81
N HIS A 37 -33.42 -32.58 16.74
CA HIS A 37 -34.38 -31.68 17.36
C HIS A 37 -33.73 -30.76 18.41
N PHE A 38 -32.74 -31.25 19.15
CA PHE A 38 -32.11 -30.48 20.24
C PHE A 38 -30.86 -29.70 19.82
N LEU A 39 -30.15 -30.08 18.74
CA LEU A 39 -28.97 -29.37 18.24
C LEU A 39 -29.22 -27.87 17.95
N PRO A 40 -30.31 -27.48 17.26
CA PRO A 40 -30.58 -26.07 16.94
C PRO A 40 -30.75 -25.20 18.18
N ARG A 41 -31.20 -25.80 19.30
CA ARG A 41 -31.44 -25.09 20.56
C ARG A 41 -30.17 -24.86 21.38
N TYR A 42 -29.18 -25.75 21.26
CA TYR A 42 -27.90 -25.64 21.98
C TYR A 42 -26.81 -24.92 21.19
N ARG A 43 -26.87 -24.92 19.86
CA ARG A 43 -25.91 -24.23 18.99
C ARG A 43 -25.67 -22.75 19.35
N PRO A 44 -26.69 -21.89 19.56
CA PRO A 44 -26.46 -20.48 19.86
C PRO A 44 -25.77 -20.26 21.23
N ALA A 45 -26.04 -21.12 22.21
CA ALA A 45 -25.42 -21.02 23.54
C ALA A 45 -23.93 -21.43 23.51
N VAL A 46 -23.60 -22.49 22.77
CA VAL A 46 -22.21 -22.97 22.61
C VAL A 46 -21.40 -21.98 21.78
N GLU A 47 -21.94 -21.47 20.68
CA GLU A 47 -21.27 -20.45 19.86
C GLU A 47 -21.04 -19.16 20.65
N GLY A 48 -22.00 -18.75 21.51
CA GLY A 48 -21.84 -17.61 22.40
C GLY A 48 -20.71 -17.80 23.41
N HIS A 49 -20.63 -18.97 24.06
CA HIS A 49 -19.55 -19.26 25.00
C HIS A 49 -18.16 -19.33 24.36
N ILE A 50 -18.05 -19.89 23.15
CA ILE A 50 -16.78 -19.96 22.41
C ILE A 50 -16.35 -18.55 21.97
N LYS A 51 -17.26 -17.75 21.41
CA LYS A 51 -16.96 -16.37 21.00
C LYS A 51 -16.51 -15.51 22.18
N ASN A 52 -17.18 -15.62 23.33
CA ASN A 52 -16.81 -14.87 24.53
C ASN A 52 -15.45 -15.28 25.07
N LYS A 53 -15.09 -16.58 25.07
CA LYS A 53 -13.75 -17.01 25.49
C LYS A 53 -12.66 -16.52 24.54
N ILE A 54 -12.92 -16.52 23.23
CA ILE A 54 -11.96 -16.04 22.22
C ILE A 54 -11.77 -14.53 22.33
N SER A 55 -12.85 -13.75 22.46
CA SER A 55 -12.73 -12.29 22.61
C SER A 55 -12.03 -11.91 23.91
N SER A 56 -12.38 -12.55 25.03
CA SER A 56 -11.70 -12.31 26.32
C SER A 56 -10.24 -12.77 26.33
N ALA A 57 -9.86 -13.76 25.51
CA ALA A 57 -8.46 -14.15 25.36
C ALA A 57 -7.70 -13.16 24.47
N ALA A 58 -8.30 -12.71 23.37
CA ALA A 58 -7.71 -11.70 22.48
C ALA A 58 -7.49 -10.36 23.20
N GLU A 59 -8.40 -9.95 24.08
CA GLU A 59 -8.28 -8.73 24.88
C GLU A 59 -7.18 -8.81 25.95
N LYS A 60 -6.83 -10.03 26.40
CA LYS A 60 -5.77 -10.28 27.39
C LYS A 60 -4.39 -10.49 26.79
N ILE A 61 -4.26 -10.56 25.47
CA ILE A 61 -2.95 -10.62 24.80
C ILE A 61 -2.52 -9.17 24.59
N PRO A 62 -1.57 -8.64 25.39
CA PRO A 62 -1.00 -7.34 25.09
C PRO A 62 -0.35 -7.44 23.71
N ALA A 63 -0.69 -6.51 22.82
CA ALA A 63 0.00 -6.34 21.54
C ALA A 63 1.41 -5.80 21.81
N VAL A 64 2.29 -6.66 22.31
CA VAL A 64 3.69 -6.33 22.55
C VAL A 64 4.37 -6.30 21.18
N LYS A 65 4.51 -5.08 20.62
CA LYS A 65 5.48 -4.85 19.55
C LYS A 65 6.87 -4.97 20.16
N VAL A 66 7.50 -6.13 19.97
CA VAL A 66 8.90 -6.32 20.35
C VAL A 66 9.75 -5.59 19.32
N ASP A 67 10.36 -4.48 19.73
CA ASP A 67 11.30 -3.73 18.91
C ASP A 67 12.70 -4.32 19.11
N TRP A 68 13.13 -5.17 18.18
CA TRP A 68 14.36 -5.96 18.33
C TRP A 68 15.64 -5.11 18.26
N TYR A 69 15.55 -3.87 17.74
CA TYR A 69 16.67 -2.94 17.58
C TYR A 69 16.24 -1.48 17.84
N PRO A 70 16.18 -1.05 19.11
CA PRO A 70 15.60 0.24 19.49
C PRO A 70 16.39 1.49 19.03
N ASN A 71 17.59 1.33 18.46
CA ASN A 71 18.48 2.43 18.05
C ASN A 71 18.83 2.42 16.56
N HIS A 72 18.22 1.57 15.73
CA HIS A 72 18.51 1.53 14.30
C HIS A 72 17.53 2.42 13.54
N ASP A 73 18.03 3.45 12.85
CA ASP A 73 17.19 4.19 11.91
C ASP A 73 16.94 3.27 10.70
N PRO A 74 15.68 2.89 10.40
CA PRO A 74 15.37 2.00 9.28
C PRO A 74 15.82 2.57 7.93
N ARG A 75 16.16 3.85 7.85
CA ARG A 75 16.71 4.50 6.66
C ARG A 75 18.14 4.08 6.31
N GLU A 76 18.93 3.64 7.30
CA GLU A 76 20.34 3.28 7.14
C GLU A 76 20.56 2.10 6.18
N GLN A 77 19.52 1.30 5.91
CA GLN A 77 19.59 0.19 4.95
C GLN A 77 19.63 0.64 3.48
N PHE A 78 19.38 1.93 3.20
CA PHE A 78 19.37 2.49 1.84
C PHE A 78 20.53 3.45 1.62
N ASN A 79 20.82 3.76 0.35
CA ASN A 79 21.84 4.74 0.03
C ASN A 79 21.32 6.16 0.28
N ALA A 80 21.90 6.86 1.25
CA ALA A 80 21.51 8.22 1.61
C ALA A 80 21.72 9.24 0.48
N SER A 81 22.65 8.96 -0.46
CA SER A 81 22.94 9.88 -1.55
C SER A 81 22.00 9.77 -2.75
N LYS A 82 21.02 8.85 -2.72
CA LYS A 82 20.12 8.55 -3.83
C LYS A 82 18.65 8.71 -3.42
N VAL A 83 17.99 9.73 -3.97
CA VAL A 83 16.60 10.07 -3.62
C VAL A 83 15.72 10.22 -4.85
N ALA A 84 14.57 9.57 -4.83
CA ALA A 84 13.45 9.83 -5.73
C ALA A 84 12.46 10.78 -5.03
N LEU A 85 12.22 11.94 -5.62
CA LEU A 85 11.46 13.04 -5.06
C LEU A 85 10.18 13.29 -5.85
N LEU A 86 9.05 13.29 -5.13
CA LEU A 86 7.75 13.74 -5.62
C LEU A 86 7.27 14.90 -4.76
N ILE A 87 7.05 16.07 -5.39
CA ILE A 87 6.44 17.22 -4.73
C ILE A 87 5.03 17.41 -5.29
N GLU A 88 4.00 17.20 -4.46
CA GLU A 88 2.61 17.39 -4.87
C GLU A 88 1.76 17.93 -3.72
N GLY A 89 1.38 19.21 -3.84
CA GLY A 89 0.54 19.88 -2.84
C GLY A 89 -0.93 19.51 -2.92
N ARG A 90 -1.42 19.01 -4.06
CA ARG A 90 -2.83 18.68 -4.26
C ARG A 90 -3.13 17.26 -3.73
N PRO A 91 -4.26 17.05 -3.04
CA PRO A 91 -4.66 15.73 -2.55
C PRO A 91 -5.21 14.85 -3.69
N ILE A 92 -4.33 14.36 -4.56
CA ILE A 92 -4.70 13.58 -5.75
C ILE A 92 -4.79 12.08 -5.40
N HIS A 93 -5.81 11.39 -5.89
CA HIS A 93 -6.09 10.00 -5.52
C HIS A 93 -5.09 8.98 -6.08
N HIS A 94 -4.48 9.23 -7.24
CA HIS A 94 -3.54 8.29 -7.86
C HIS A 94 -2.10 8.41 -7.36
N LEU A 95 -1.81 9.29 -6.39
CA LEU A 95 -0.45 9.43 -5.84
C LEU A 95 0.04 8.16 -5.17
N VAL A 96 -0.82 7.47 -4.41
CA VAL A 96 -0.44 6.22 -3.74
C VAL A 96 -0.03 5.14 -4.76
N PRO A 97 -0.87 4.76 -5.75
CA PRO A 97 -0.46 3.75 -6.72
C PRO A 97 0.75 4.20 -7.55
N GLN A 98 0.88 5.49 -7.87
CA GLN A 98 2.05 6.01 -8.59
C GLN A 98 3.34 5.87 -7.76
N ILE A 99 3.34 6.27 -6.49
CA ILE A 99 4.50 6.12 -5.59
C ILE A 99 4.89 4.64 -5.46
N LEU A 100 3.91 3.75 -5.27
CA LEU A 100 4.17 2.32 -5.14
C LEU A 100 4.76 1.72 -6.43
N HIS A 101 4.24 2.13 -7.59
CA HIS A 101 4.81 1.75 -8.88
C HIS A 101 6.27 2.20 -8.98
N MET A 102 6.55 3.47 -8.69
CA MET A 102 7.92 3.99 -8.76
C MET A 102 8.85 3.27 -7.78
N ILE A 103 8.40 2.97 -6.55
CA ILE A 103 9.16 2.17 -5.58
C ILE A 103 9.52 0.77 -6.14
N SER A 104 8.64 0.18 -6.95
CA SER A 104 8.88 -1.14 -7.55
C SER A 104 9.80 -1.12 -8.77
N VAL A 105 9.93 0.01 -9.46
CA VAL A 105 10.70 0.15 -10.70
C VAL A 105 12.10 0.74 -10.45
N VAL A 106 12.20 1.74 -9.58
CA VAL A 106 13.46 2.39 -9.24
C VAL A 106 14.35 1.42 -8.45
N PRO A 107 15.69 1.45 -8.61
CA PRO A 107 16.57 0.52 -7.93
C PRO A 107 16.37 0.50 -6.40
N PRO A 108 16.50 -0.67 -5.76
CA PRO A 108 16.06 -0.88 -4.38
C PRO A 108 16.85 -0.07 -3.35
N ASP A 109 18.06 0.39 -3.67
CA ASP A 109 18.92 1.22 -2.83
C ASP A 109 18.48 2.70 -2.75
N TRP A 110 17.58 3.16 -3.62
CA TRP A 110 17.08 4.53 -3.62
C TRP A 110 16.02 4.77 -2.55
N ARG A 111 16.03 5.92 -1.90
CA ARG A 111 14.94 6.34 -1.00
C ARG A 111 13.91 7.18 -1.73
N PHE A 112 12.70 7.22 -1.21
CA PHE A 112 11.62 8.04 -1.73
C PHE A 112 11.27 9.14 -0.74
N VAL A 113 11.10 10.35 -1.24
CA VAL A 113 10.66 11.49 -0.47
C VAL A 113 9.43 12.07 -1.15
N PHE A 114 8.33 12.10 -0.42
CA PHE A 114 7.11 12.78 -0.82
C PHE A 114 6.97 14.07 -0.02
N ILE A 115 6.90 15.20 -0.73
CA ILE A 115 6.66 16.51 -0.14
C ILE A 115 5.27 16.98 -0.56
N GLY A 116 4.44 17.35 0.41
CA GLY A 116 3.09 17.83 0.13
C GLY A 116 2.56 18.80 1.17
N THR A 117 1.36 19.31 0.92
CA THR A 117 0.57 20.01 1.93
C THR A 117 0.06 19.03 2.98
N ASN A 118 -0.40 19.52 4.13
CA ASN A 118 -1.04 18.67 5.15
C ASN A 118 -2.14 17.77 4.56
N LYS A 119 -2.97 18.31 3.65
CA LYS A 119 -4.06 17.56 3.00
C LYS A 119 -3.53 16.45 2.09
N SER A 120 -2.50 16.75 1.29
CA SER A 120 -1.92 15.79 0.36
C SER A 120 -1.17 14.67 1.08
N VAL A 121 -0.36 15.02 2.09
CA VAL A 121 0.32 14.07 2.96
C VAL A 121 -0.68 13.17 3.70
N GLU A 122 -1.79 13.73 4.18
CA GLU A 122 -2.86 12.94 4.80
C GLU A 122 -3.40 11.87 3.85
N VAL A 123 -3.72 12.22 2.61
CA VAL A 123 -4.21 11.26 1.60
C VAL A 123 -3.21 10.12 1.37
N VAL A 124 -1.92 10.44 1.20
CA VAL A 124 -0.88 9.44 0.96
C VAL A 124 -0.66 8.57 2.20
N SER A 125 -0.62 9.18 3.40
CA SER A 125 -0.34 8.48 4.66
C SER A 125 -1.41 7.49 5.12
N ARG A 126 -2.65 7.60 4.61
CA ARG A 126 -3.76 6.71 4.97
C ARG A 126 -3.61 5.30 4.42
N SER A 127 -2.83 5.11 3.35
CA SER A 127 -2.61 3.80 2.74
C SER A 127 -1.70 2.93 3.60
N PHE A 128 -2.11 1.68 3.85
CA PHE A 128 -1.29 0.70 4.57
C PHE A 128 0.06 0.43 3.86
N ALA A 129 0.06 0.36 2.53
CA ALA A 129 1.29 0.14 1.76
C ALA A 129 2.29 1.31 1.93
N THR A 130 1.78 2.54 1.94
CA THR A 130 2.60 3.73 2.24
C THR A 130 3.12 3.70 3.67
N GLN A 131 2.28 3.35 4.65
CA GLN A 131 2.70 3.22 6.05
C GLN A 131 3.79 2.16 6.23
N TYR A 132 3.70 1.04 5.50
CA TYR A 132 4.73 0.01 5.49
C TYR A 132 6.06 0.54 4.96
N HIS A 133 6.07 1.20 3.79
CA HIS A 133 7.30 1.77 3.23
C HIS A 133 7.86 2.90 4.09
N LYS A 134 7.00 3.68 4.77
CA LYS A 134 7.42 4.68 5.76
C LYS A 134 8.07 4.04 6.98
N ALA A 135 7.45 3.00 7.56
CA ALA A 135 8.00 2.28 8.70
C ALA A 135 9.33 1.59 8.37
N ASN A 136 9.50 1.12 7.13
CA ASN A 136 10.74 0.54 6.65
C ASN A 136 11.78 1.57 6.21
N GLY A 137 11.55 2.89 6.38
CA GLY A 137 12.51 3.93 5.99
C GLY A 137 12.67 4.13 4.47
N LYS A 138 11.88 3.45 3.64
CA LYS A 138 11.92 3.56 2.17
C LYS A 138 11.24 4.84 1.66
N LEU A 139 10.21 5.32 2.37
CA LEU A 139 9.41 6.48 1.98
C LEU A 139 9.26 7.48 3.12
N ASP A 140 9.70 8.71 2.92
CA ASP A 140 9.41 9.83 3.82
C ASP A 140 8.23 10.65 3.31
N LEU A 141 7.36 11.05 4.24
CA LEU A 141 6.27 11.99 3.97
C LEU A 141 6.55 13.27 4.74
N ILE A 142 6.79 14.37 4.03
CA ILE A 142 7.26 15.64 4.58
C ILE A 142 6.26 16.76 4.25
N VAL A 143 5.97 17.58 5.26
CA VAL A 143 5.34 18.88 5.07
C VAL A 143 6.42 19.92 5.35
N LEU A 144 6.75 20.74 4.35
CA LEU A 144 7.81 21.74 4.51
C LEU A 144 7.39 22.82 5.53
N PRO A 145 8.31 23.27 6.39
CA PRO A 145 8.07 24.41 7.27
C PRO A 145 8.02 25.71 6.45
N LYS A 146 7.50 26.77 7.06
CA LYS A 146 7.62 28.12 6.50
C LYS A 146 9.11 28.50 6.37
N PRO A 147 9.52 29.23 5.33
CA PRO A 147 8.68 29.98 4.38
C PRO A 147 8.23 29.18 3.15
N TRP A 148 8.67 27.93 2.98
CA TRP A 148 8.35 27.15 1.79
C TRP A 148 6.88 26.75 1.74
N LYS A 149 6.37 26.71 0.51
CA LYS A 149 5.01 26.29 0.17
C LYS A 149 5.09 25.39 -1.05
N VAL A 150 4.03 24.61 -1.26
CA VAL A 150 3.89 23.71 -2.41
C VAL A 150 2.44 23.72 -2.92
N ASP A 151 1.69 24.79 -2.66
CA ASP A 151 0.27 24.89 -2.99
C ASP A 151 0.03 25.07 -4.50
N SER A 152 0.98 25.67 -5.21
CA SER A 152 0.96 25.91 -6.66
C SER A 152 2.23 25.43 -7.35
N LYS A 153 2.20 25.34 -8.69
CA LYS A 153 3.40 25.02 -9.49
C LYS A 153 4.53 26.02 -9.26
N GLU A 154 4.20 27.31 -9.20
CA GLU A 154 5.18 28.37 -8.92
C GLU A 154 5.80 28.23 -7.52
N ASP A 155 5.04 27.81 -6.51
CA ASP A 155 5.62 27.53 -5.19
C ASP A 155 6.63 26.37 -5.25
N VAL A 156 6.33 25.32 -6.02
CA VAL A 156 7.27 24.21 -6.26
C VAL A 156 8.53 24.71 -6.99
N PHE A 157 8.38 25.56 -8.00
CA PHE A 157 9.51 26.16 -8.71
C PHE A 157 10.41 26.94 -7.75
N ARG A 158 9.83 27.76 -6.86
CA ARG A 158 10.58 28.50 -5.83
C ARG A 158 11.36 27.57 -4.91
N VAL A 159 10.75 26.48 -4.45
CA VAL A 159 11.43 25.46 -3.62
C VAL A 159 12.62 24.86 -4.36
N LEU A 160 12.42 24.45 -5.62
CA LEU A 160 13.48 23.82 -6.43
C LEU A 160 14.61 24.78 -6.84
N THR A 161 14.36 26.09 -6.82
CA THR A 161 15.37 27.12 -7.10
C THR A 161 16.01 27.72 -5.83
N ASP A 162 15.63 27.27 -4.64
CA ASP A 162 16.21 27.73 -3.39
C ASP A 162 17.34 26.80 -2.95
N VAL A 163 18.58 27.28 -2.93
CA VAL A 163 19.74 26.47 -2.53
C VAL A 163 19.60 25.90 -1.11
N ARG A 164 18.90 26.62 -0.22
CA ARG A 164 18.66 26.19 1.16
C ARG A 164 17.82 24.93 1.25
N PHE A 165 16.93 24.69 0.27
CA PHE A 165 16.16 23.46 0.22
C PHE A 165 17.10 22.24 0.16
N TYR A 166 18.12 22.30 -0.69
CA TYR A 166 19.09 21.22 -0.83
C TYR A 166 20.01 21.11 0.39
N ASP A 167 20.47 22.23 0.94
CA ASP A 167 21.36 22.24 2.10
C ASP A 167 20.68 21.76 3.40
N GLU A 168 19.42 22.14 3.62
CA GLU A 168 18.71 21.85 4.86
C GLU A 168 17.95 20.51 4.83
N PHE A 169 17.37 20.12 3.68
CA PHE A 169 16.52 18.92 3.58
C PHE A 169 17.21 17.74 2.91
N MET A 170 18.27 17.97 2.13
CA MET A 170 18.92 16.95 1.32
C MET A 170 20.46 17.02 1.39
N PRO A 171 21.07 17.19 2.58
CA PRO A 171 22.51 17.47 2.70
C PRO A 171 23.41 16.34 2.17
N GLU A 172 22.95 15.10 2.23
CA GLU A 172 23.69 13.90 1.81
C GLU A 172 23.36 13.46 0.37
N VAL A 173 22.34 14.07 -0.24
CA VAL A 173 21.84 13.66 -1.56
C VAL A 173 22.76 14.17 -2.65
N GLU A 174 23.20 13.26 -3.52
CA GLU A 174 23.97 13.58 -4.72
C GLU A 174 23.16 13.33 -5.99
N TRP A 175 22.38 12.25 -6.01
CA TRP A 175 21.56 11.87 -7.15
C TRP A 175 20.07 11.98 -6.81
N LEU A 176 19.38 12.83 -7.57
CA LEU A 176 17.98 13.15 -7.36
C LEU A 176 17.16 12.79 -8.61
N LEU A 177 16.26 11.83 -8.50
CA LEU A 177 15.21 11.60 -9.48
C LEU A 177 13.98 12.40 -9.08
N LYS A 178 13.70 13.52 -9.75
CA LYS A 178 12.45 14.26 -9.55
C LYS A 178 11.40 13.81 -10.56
N TYR A 179 10.21 13.48 -10.07
CA TYR A 179 9.08 13.11 -10.89
C TYR A 179 7.79 13.79 -10.39
N GLU A 180 6.89 14.14 -11.31
CA GLU A 180 5.59 14.76 -11.02
C GLU A 180 4.44 13.75 -11.05
N SER A 181 3.26 14.17 -10.58
CA SER A 181 2.06 13.33 -10.49
C SER A 181 1.52 12.83 -11.84
N ASP A 182 2.04 13.33 -12.96
CA ASP A 182 1.72 12.95 -14.33
C ASP A 182 2.85 12.21 -15.05
N SER A 183 3.88 11.77 -14.32
CA SER A 183 5.04 11.06 -14.88
C SER A 183 5.30 9.71 -14.21
N ILE A 184 5.77 8.73 -14.98
CA ILE A 184 6.00 7.36 -14.50
C ILE A 184 7.12 6.69 -15.28
N MET A 185 7.92 5.86 -14.61
CA MET A 185 8.96 5.05 -15.27
C MET A 185 8.40 3.73 -15.78
N CYS A 186 8.87 3.27 -16.95
CA CYS A 186 8.51 1.96 -17.48
C CYS A 186 9.23 0.86 -16.69
N GLY A 187 8.47 -0.08 -16.11
CA GLY A 187 9.03 -1.22 -15.38
C GLY A 187 9.67 -2.30 -16.27
N ASN A 188 9.50 -2.20 -17.59
CA ASN A 188 10.08 -3.11 -18.59
C ASN A 188 11.15 -2.40 -19.45
N SER A 189 11.82 -1.40 -18.88
CA SER A 189 12.99 -0.77 -19.50
C SER A 189 14.18 -1.74 -19.47
N GLU A 190 14.98 -1.78 -20.53
CA GLU A 190 16.26 -2.49 -20.54
C GLU A 190 17.32 -1.76 -19.69
N GLU A 191 17.15 -0.45 -19.52
CA GLU A 191 18.03 0.41 -18.73
C GLU A 191 17.47 0.65 -17.33
N SER A 192 18.38 0.71 -16.35
CA SER A 192 18.13 1.06 -14.95
C SER A 192 18.41 2.54 -14.70
N LEU A 193 17.78 3.12 -13.68
CA LEU A 193 18.13 4.47 -13.22
C LEU A 193 19.61 4.60 -12.81
N ASN A 194 20.21 3.51 -12.31
CA ASN A 194 21.62 3.52 -11.92
C ASN A 194 22.57 3.66 -13.12
N ASP A 195 22.11 3.40 -14.35
CA ASP A 195 22.93 3.57 -15.56
C ASP A 195 23.12 5.05 -15.94
N TRP A 196 22.36 5.94 -15.29
CA TRP A 196 22.37 7.39 -15.54
C TRP A 196 23.20 8.17 -14.51
N LEU A 197 23.85 7.51 -13.54
CA LEU A 197 24.55 8.16 -12.42
C LEU A 197 25.75 9.02 -12.85
N ASP A 198 26.29 8.78 -14.05
CA ASP A 198 27.42 9.52 -14.61
C ASP A 198 27.00 10.87 -15.25
N TYR A 199 25.69 11.10 -15.43
CA TYR A 199 25.17 12.34 -15.98
C TYR A 199 24.91 13.37 -14.88
N ASP A 200 25.15 14.65 -15.17
CA ASP A 200 24.78 15.72 -14.23
C ASP A 200 23.29 16.07 -14.31
N TRP A 201 22.67 15.83 -15.47
CA TRP A 201 21.26 16.11 -15.73
C TRP A 201 20.73 15.21 -16.85
N ALA A 202 19.52 14.70 -16.67
CA ALA A 202 18.71 14.14 -17.74
C ALA A 202 17.25 14.53 -17.52
N GLY A 203 16.48 14.69 -18.59
CA GLY A 203 15.11 15.16 -18.54
C GLY A 203 14.37 14.76 -19.80
N ALA A 204 13.05 14.66 -19.70
CA ALA A 204 12.24 14.38 -20.87
C ALA A 204 12.35 15.52 -21.91
N PRO A 205 12.28 15.23 -23.22
CA PRO A 205 12.17 16.26 -24.24
C PRO A 205 10.86 17.03 -24.05
N ARG A 206 10.86 18.34 -24.33
CA ARG A 206 9.64 19.17 -24.21
C ARG A 206 8.69 18.97 -25.37
N VAL A 207 9.25 18.77 -26.57
CA VAL A 207 8.53 18.50 -27.81
C VAL A 207 9.21 17.37 -28.58
N ALA A 208 8.48 16.73 -29.49
CA ALA A 208 9.07 15.71 -30.36
C ALA A 208 10.21 16.32 -31.19
N GLY A 209 11.41 15.73 -31.09
CA GLY A 209 12.62 16.22 -31.77
C GLY A 209 13.40 17.28 -31.00
N ASP A 210 13.01 17.61 -29.76
CA ASP A 210 13.84 18.45 -28.89
C ASP A 210 15.12 17.71 -28.50
N HIS A 211 16.27 18.32 -28.76
CA HIS A 211 17.57 17.82 -28.34
C HIS A 211 17.97 18.32 -26.95
N PHE A 212 17.14 19.19 -26.35
CA PHE A 212 17.35 19.69 -25.00
C PHE A 212 16.51 18.89 -24.00
N ALA A 213 17.19 18.29 -23.02
CA ALA A 213 16.59 17.51 -21.94
C ALA A 213 15.99 18.43 -20.84
N GLY A 214 15.12 19.34 -21.27
CA GLY A 214 14.71 20.50 -20.47
C GLY A 214 13.40 20.36 -19.72
N ASN A 215 12.70 19.23 -19.77
CA ASN A 215 11.45 19.05 -19.00
C ASN A 215 11.78 18.57 -17.58
N GLY A 216 11.41 19.38 -16.60
CA GLY A 216 11.58 19.13 -15.18
C GLY A 216 10.60 18.11 -14.61
N GLY A 217 9.49 17.81 -15.29
CA GLY A 217 8.41 16.93 -14.82
C GLY A 217 8.86 15.49 -14.54
N LEU A 218 9.83 14.98 -15.31
CA LEU A 218 10.58 13.75 -15.02
C LEU A 218 12.04 14.01 -15.36
N SER A 219 12.86 14.18 -14.32
CA SER A 219 14.26 14.58 -14.48
C SER A 219 15.16 13.91 -13.47
N PHE A 220 16.33 13.51 -13.94
CA PHE A 220 17.48 13.13 -13.14
C PHE A 220 18.38 14.35 -12.94
N ARG A 221 18.78 14.61 -11.71
CA ARG A 221 19.53 15.81 -11.34
C ARG A 221 20.64 15.44 -10.39
N ARG A 222 21.86 15.87 -10.70
CA ARG A 222 22.98 15.83 -9.76
C ARG A 222 22.93 17.05 -8.85
N VAL A 223 22.74 16.83 -7.54
CA VAL A 223 22.49 17.89 -6.57
C VAL A 223 23.69 18.83 -6.45
N SER A 224 24.92 18.32 -6.46
CA SER A 224 26.13 19.16 -6.48
C SER A 224 26.16 20.13 -7.68
N THR A 225 25.75 19.67 -8.87
CA THR A 225 25.63 20.51 -10.07
C THR A 225 24.49 21.51 -9.96
N VAL A 226 23.32 21.11 -9.46
CA VAL A 226 22.19 22.03 -9.20
C VAL A 226 22.63 23.15 -8.25
N LYS A 227 23.26 22.81 -7.12
CA LYS A 227 23.78 23.78 -6.16
C LYS A 227 24.80 24.73 -6.78
N LYS A 228 25.69 24.22 -7.64
CA LYS A 228 26.64 25.04 -8.38
C LYS A 228 25.93 26.05 -9.27
N ILE A 229 24.90 25.64 -10.01
CA ILE A 229 24.10 26.53 -10.89
C ILE A 229 23.39 27.59 -10.05
N LEU A 230 22.69 27.18 -8.99
CA LEU A 230 21.99 28.11 -8.08
C LEU A 230 22.94 29.09 -7.36
N GLY A 231 24.24 28.77 -7.29
CA GLY A 231 25.25 29.65 -6.73
C GLY A 231 25.58 30.88 -7.60
N PHE A 232 25.33 30.82 -8.91
CA PHE A 232 25.59 31.95 -9.82
C PHE A 232 24.37 32.38 -10.65
N GLN A 233 23.30 31.59 -10.66
CA GLN A 233 22.08 31.88 -11.39
C GLN A 233 20.89 31.89 -10.43
N SER A 234 20.07 32.93 -10.52
CA SER A 234 18.82 33.06 -9.76
C SER A 234 17.63 33.18 -10.71
N ARG A 235 16.57 32.43 -10.45
CA ARG A 235 15.29 32.59 -11.17
C ARG A 235 14.52 33.78 -10.60
N ILE A 236 13.87 34.55 -11.48
CA ILE A 236 12.93 35.59 -11.09
C ILE A 236 11.58 34.93 -10.75
N ASN A 237 11.04 35.21 -9.56
CA ASN A 237 9.74 34.67 -9.14
C ASN A 237 8.61 35.09 -10.09
N ASP A 238 7.60 34.24 -10.22
CA ASP A 238 6.40 34.47 -11.04
C ASP A 238 6.69 34.68 -12.54
N THR A 239 7.81 34.11 -13.04
CA THR A 239 8.19 34.18 -14.46
C THR A 239 8.16 32.80 -15.13
N THR A 240 9.28 32.37 -15.70
CA THR A 240 9.42 31.08 -16.37
C THR A 240 9.50 29.94 -15.36
N PRO A 241 9.12 28.71 -15.75
CA PRO A 241 9.37 27.49 -14.99
C PRO A 241 10.83 27.31 -14.54
N GLU A 242 11.06 26.46 -13.53
CA GLU A 242 12.38 26.25 -12.94
C GLU A 242 13.37 25.55 -13.88
N ASP A 243 12.84 24.78 -14.81
CA ASP A 243 13.58 24.01 -15.81
C ASP A 243 13.89 24.85 -17.07
N GLU A 244 13.45 26.11 -17.15
CA GLU A 244 13.74 27.02 -18.26
C GLU A 244 14.96 27.90 -18.01
N CYS A 245 15.96 27.79 -18.91
CA CYS A 245 17.06 28.74 -18.97
C CYS A 245 16.56 30.10 -19.49
N GLN A 246 16.60 31.11 -18.63
CA GLN A 246 16.46 32.50 -19.06
C GLN A 246 17.70 32.86 -19.90
N ARG A 247 17.49 33.15 -21.17
CA ARG A 247 18.54 33.65 -22.09
C ARG A 247 18.82 35.13 -21.84
#